data_AF-A0A7S9WS20-F1
#
_entry.id   AF-A0A7S9WS20-F1
#
_cell.length_a   1.000
_cell.length_b   1.000
_cell.length_c   1.000
_cell.angle_alpha   90.00
_cell.angle_beta   90.00
_cell.angle_gamma   90.00
#
_symmetry.space_group_name_H-M   'P 1'
#
loop_
_entity.id
_entity.type
_entity.pdbx_description
1 polymer ?
#
loop_
_entity_poly.entity_id
_entity_poly.type
_entity_poly.pdbx_seq_one_letter_code
_entity_poly.pdbx_strand_id
1 'polypeptide(L)'
;MERIFAFFIGAMCFLNVFSLLFNQSVKIGEKFIDFRNMGDWYLLPVFAFFILGGISFYFAFRSTKNIKKYPEYLVCLKCKTTWWFGHLRDKSKCNFCGGEVMDASKYGDYIRKIEFLEKRKKGPKRRSVRNKRKKDKGSVDENK
;
A
#
# COMPACT_ATOMS: atom_id res chain seq x y z
N MET A 1 -10.81 -4.46 -3.26
CA MET A 1 -12.12 -5.12 -3.05
C MET A 1 -12.97 -4.33 -2.06
N GLU A 2 -12.54 -4.17 -0.80
CA GLU A 2 -13.35 -3.51 0.25
C GLU A 2 -13.80 -2.07 -0.07
N ARG A 3 -12.95 -1.24 -0.68
CA ARG A 3 -13.30 0.15 -1.02
C ARG A 3 -14.32 0.28 -2.15
N ILE A 4 -14.17 -0.57 -3.16
CA ILE A 4 -15.08 -0.62 -4.31
C ILE A 4 -16.45 -1.12 -3.83
N PHE A 5 -16.46 -2.13 -2.96
CA PHE A 5 -17.68 -2.63 -2.33
C PHE A 5 -18.36 -1.58 -1.45
N ALA A 6 -17.60 -0.86 -0.61
CA ALA A 6 -18.12 0.25 0.20
C ALA A 6 -18.71 1.39 -0.66
N PHE A 7 -18.07 1.69 -1.80
CA PHE A 7 -18.59 2.66 -2.77
C PHE A 7 -19.92 2.21 -3.38
N PHE A 8 -20.03 0.95 -3.81
CA PHE A 8 -21.28 0.40 -4.35
C PHE A 8 -22.41 0.37 -3.30
N ILE A 9 -22.09 0.05 -2.04
CA ILE A 9 -23.06 0.12 -0.94
C ILE A 9 -23.55 1.56 -0.74
N GLY A 10 -22.63 2.53 -0.73
CA GLY A 10 -22.98 3.94 -0.62
C GLY A 10 -23.92 4.37 -1.75
N ALA A 11 -23.57 4.05 -3.00
CA ALA A 11 -24.40 4.38 -4.16
C ALA A 11 -25.82 3.79 -4.06
N MET A 12 -25.96 2.53 -3.63
CA MET A 12 -27.26 1.90 -3.43
C MET A 12 -28.07 2.56 -2.31
N CYS A 13 -27.42 2.97 -1.21
CA CYS A 13 -28.09 3.70 -0.13
C CYS A 13 -28.63 5.06 -0.62
N PHE A 14 -27.86 5.81 -1.41
CA PHE A 14 -28.31 7.08 -1.99
C PHE A 14 -29.45 6.89 -3.00
N LEU A 15 -29.41 5.85 -3.85
CA LEU A 15 -30.50 5.54 -4.78
C LEU A 15 -31.81 5.23 -4.05
N ASN A 16 -31.74 4.55 -2.91
CA ASN A 16 -32.91 4.33 -2.05
C ASN A 16 -33.42 5.65 -1.47
N VAL A 17 -32.55 6.54 -0.98
CA VAL A 17 -32.96 7.89 -0.52
C VAL A 17 -33.68 8.66 -1.62
N PHE A 18 -33.17 8.68 -2.85
CA PHE A 18 -33.84 9.33 -3.98
C PHE A 18 -35.20 8.70 -4.30
N SER A 19 -35.31 7.38 -4.23
CA SER A 19 -36.57 6.65 -4.48
C SER A 19 -37.63 6.96 -3.41
N LEU A 20 -37.23 7.01 -2.13
CA LEU A 20 -38.10 7.42 -1.02
C LEU A 20 -38.56 8.87 -1.14
N LEU A 21 -37.70 9.78 -1.59
CA LEU A 21 -38.02 11.22 -1.72
C LEU A 21 -38.96 11.51 -2.89
N PHE A 22 -38.70 10.93 -4.07
CA PHE A 22 -39.47 11.24 -5.29
C PHE A 22 -40.76 10.43 -5.41
N ASN A 23 -40.71 9.14 -5.11
CA ASN A 23 -41.85 8.25 -5.35
C ASN A 23 -42.59 7.88 -4.06
N GLN A 24 -42.10 8.32 -2.89
CA GLN A 24 -42.59 7.90 -1.56
C GLN A 24 -42.84 6.38 -1.49
N SER A 25 -42.02 5.61 -2.23
CA SER A 25 -42.18 4.18 -2.38
C SER A 25 -40.80 3.57 -2.56
N VAL A 26 -40.62 2.39 -1.96
CA VAL A 26 -39.37 1.63 -2.08
C VAL A 26 -39.70 0.30 -2.70
N LYS A 27 -38.96 -0.04 -3.76
CA LYS A 27 -38.92 -1.40 -4.30
C LYS A 27 -37.96 -2.22 -3.48
N ILE A 28 -38.49 -3.08 -2.61
CA ILE A 28 -37.72 -4.12 -1.93
C ILE A 28 -38.15 -5.46 -2.53
N GLY A 29 -37.32 -5.99 -3.44
CA GLY A 29 -37.65 -7.19 -4.20
C GLY A 29 -38.84 -6.99 -5.15
N GLU A 30 -39.82 -7.90 -5.09
CA GLU A 30 -41.04 -7.87 -5.93
C GLU A 30 -42.19 -7.04 -5.33
N LYS A 31 -42.04 -6.53 -4.10
CA LYS A 31 -43.12 -5.80 -3.40
C LYS A 31 -42.81 -4.30 -3.35
N PHE A 32 -43.84 -3.53 -3.69
CA PHE A 32 -43.85 -2.08 -3.54
C PHE A 32 -44.38 -1.75 -2.15
N ILE A 33 -43.58 -1.05 -1.36
CA ILE A 33 -44.03 -0.49 -0.09
C ILE A 33 -44.30 0.98 -0.36
N ASP A 34 -45.58 1.35 -0.36
CA ASP A 34 -46.03 2.74 -0.50
C ASP A 34 -46.03 3.43 0.87
N PHE A 35 -45.18 4.44 1.02
CA PHE A 35 -45.03 5.25 2.23
C PHE A 35 -45.93 6.49 2.22
N ARG A 36 -46.75 6.69 1.18
CA ARG A 36 -47.70 7.82 1.07
C ARG A 36 -48.64 7.94 2.28
N ASN A 37 -49.02 6.82 2.90
CA ASN A 37 -49.91 6.80 4.07
C ASN A 37 -49.18 6.89 5.42
N MET A 38 -47.84 6.89 5.44
CA MET A 38 -47.06 6.87 6.69
C MET A 38 -46.77 8.27 7.24
N GLY A 39 -47.07 9.35 6.52
CA GLY A 39 -46.77 10.72 6.96
C GLY A 39 -45.28 10.90 7.27
N ASP A 40 -44.90 11.63 8.32
CA ASP A 40 -43.49 11.90 8.64
C ASP A 40 -42.64 10.67 8.99
N TRP A 41 -43.26 9.51 9.19
CA TRP A 41 -42.53 8.28 9.53
C TRP A 41 -41.59 7.80 8.41
N TYR A 42 -41.78 8.24 7.15
CA TYR A 42 -40.84 7.92 6.06
C TYR A 42 -39.51 8.68 6.19
N LEU A 43 -39.42 9.75 7.00
CA LEU A 43 -38.14 10.44 7.21
C LEU A 43 -37.13 9.56 7.97
N LEU A 44 -37.59 8.66 8.85
CA LEU A 44 -36.72 7.78 9.62
C LEU A 44 -35.82 6.90 8.73
N PRO A 45 -36.36 6.12 7.77
CA PRO A 45 -35.54 5.34 6.86
C PRO A 45 -34.67 6.23 5.95
N VAL A 46 -35.17 7.39 5.51
CA VAL A 46 -34.38 8.35 4.70
C VAL A 46 -33.12 8.79 5.45
N PHE A 47 -33.24 9.21 6.71
CA PHE A 47 -32.09 9.60 7.53
C PHE A 47 -31.14 8.44 7.79
N ALA A 48 -31.66 7.24 8.07
CA ALA A 48 -30.84 6.05 8.26
C ALA A 48 -30.00 5.72 7.00
N PHE A 49 -30.61 5.67 5.82
CA PHE A 49 -29.89 5.40 4.58
C PHE A 49 -28.92 6.52 4.20
N PHE A 50 -29.24 7.77 4.50
CA PHE A 50 -28.36 8.91 4.26
C PHE A 50 -27.09 8.83 5.12
N ILE A 51 -27.23 8.53 6.42
CA ILE A 51 -26.10 8.35 7.34
C ILE A 51 -25.26 7.14 6.93
N LEU A 52 -25.88 6.01 6.59
CA LEU A 52 -25.18 4.81 6.12
C LEU A 52 -24.40 5.08 4.81
N GLY A 53 -25.02 5.80 3.88
CA GLY A 53 -24.39 6.26 2.65
C GLY A 53 -23.17 7.14 2.93
N GLY A 54 -23.31 8.13 3.82
CA GLY A 54 -22.20 9.01 4.21
C GLY A 54 -21.03 8.26 4.84
N ILE A 55 -21.30 7.32 5.75
CA ILE A 55 -20.26 6.51 6.42
C ILE A 55 -19.55 5.60 5.41
N SER A 56 -20.30 4.92 4.55
CA SER A 56 -19.72 4.02 3.53
C SER A 56 -18.85 4.77 2.53
N PHE A 57 -19.28 5.96 2.09
CA PHE A 57 -18.46 6.85 1.27
C PHE A 57 -17.23 7.37 2.00
N TYR A 58 -17.34 7.73 3.27
CA TYR A 58 -16.21 8.12 4.10
C TYR A 58 -15.16 7.01 4.16
N PHE A 59 -15.57 5.75 4.41
CA PHE A 59 -14.66 4.61 4.37
C PHE A 59 -14.08 4.32 2.98
N ALA A 60 -14.85 4.54 1.91
CA ALA A 60 -14.38 4.37 0.54
C ALA A 60 -13.27 5.38 0.16
N PHE A 61 -13.43 6.64 0.56
CA PHE A 61 -12.45 7.71 0.32
C PHE A 61 -11.34 7.81 1.37
N ARG A 62 -11.50 7.17 2.54
CA ARG A 62 -10.48 7.15 3.59
C ARG A 62 -9.22 6.47 3.07
N SER A 63 -8.16 7.26 2.92
CA SER A 63 -6.86 6.79 2.47
C SER A 63 -6.21 5.92 3.55
N THR A 64 -6.04 4.62 3.30
CA THR A 64 -5.30 3.68 4.18
C THR A 64 -3.78 3.95 4.22
N LYS A 65 -3.32 5.16 3.86
CA LYS A 65 -1.91 5.55 3.86
C LYS A 65 -1.27 5.54 5.26
N ASN A 66 -2.06 5.42 6.33
CA ASN A 66 -1.59 5.52 7.72
C ASN A 66 -1.94 4.31 8.62
N ILE A 67 -2.34 3.16 8.05
CA ILE A 67 -2.46 1.95 8.86
C ILE A 67 -1.07 1.31 8.87
N LYS A 68 -0.37 1.41 10.02
CA LYS A 68 0.88 0.68 10.26
C LYS A 68 0.57 -0.82 10.12
N LYS A 69 0.77 -1.36 8.92
CA LYS A 69 0.65 -2.80 8.69
C LYS A 69 1.87 -3.43 9.37
N TYR A 70 1.65 -4.03 10.53
CA TYR A 70 2.71 -4.77 11.21
C TYR A 70 3.12 -5.93 10.29
N PRO A 71 4.43 -6.12 10.04
CA PRO A 71 4.88 -7.20 9.19
C PRO A 71 4.60 -8.54 9.85
N GLU A 72 4.11 -9.52 9.09
CA GLU A 72 3.88 -10.88 9.60
C GLU A 72 5.20 -11.62 9.81
N TYR A 73 6.18 -11.36 8.94
CA TYR A 73 7.48 -12.03 8.94
C TYR A 73 8.63 -11.02 8.89
N LEU A 74 9.62 -11.27 9.73
CA LEU A 74 10.86 -10.52 9.85
C LEU A 74 12.02 -11.39 9.38
N VAL A 75 13.02 -10.80 8.75
CA VAL A 75 14.25 -11.46 8.29
C VAL A 75 15.43 -10.82 8.97
N CYS A 76 16.29 -11.63 9.57
CA CYS A 76 17.53 -11.14 10.14
C CYS A 76 18.57 -10.88 9.04
N LEU A 77 19.17 -9.69 9.03
CA LEU A 77 20.18 -9.33 8.02
C LEU A 77 21.50 -10.11 8.15
N LYS A 78 21.86 -10.52 9.37
CA LYS A 78 23.08 -11.31 9.63
C LYS A 78 22.84 -12.80 9.42
N CYS A 79 21.81 -13.33 10.07
CA CYS A 79 21.53 -14.76 10.11
C CYS A 79 20.72 -15.26 8.90
N LYS A 80 20.10 -14.37 8.12
CA LYS A 80 19.17 -14.65 7.01
C LYS A 80 17.96 -15.53 7.38
N THR A 81 17.79 -15.83 8.67
CA THR A 81 16.66 -16.58 9.21
C THR A 81 15.40 -15.72 9.20
N THR A 82 14.29 -16.32 8.82
CA THR A 82 12.96 -15.73 8.91
C THR A 82 12.34 -16.05 10.26
N TRP A 83 11.70 -15.05 10.85
CA TRP A 83 11.03 -15.14 12.14
C TRP A 83 9.63 -14.58 12.01
N TRP A 84 8.68 -15.21 12.69
CA TRP A 84 7.35 -14.65 12.83
C TRP A 84 7.38 -13.48 13.83
N PHE A 85 6.64 -12.41 13.53
CA PHE A 85 6.69 -11.15 14.29
C PHE A 85 6.42 -11.31 15.79
N GLY A 86 5.53 -12.23 16.18
CA GLY A 86 5.20 -12.48 17.59
C GLY A 86 6.28 -13.24 18.37
N HIS A 87 7.28 -13.84 17.72
CA HIS A 87 8.29 -14.68 18.37
C HIS A 87 9.56 -13.92 18.77
N LEU A 88 9.67 -12.64 18.41
CA LEU A 88 10.78 -11.76 18.78
C LEU A 88 10.46 -11.02 20.09
N ARG A 89 11.28 -11.23 21.14
CA ARG A 89 11.17 -10.48 22.42
C ARG A 89 11.37 -8.99 22.18
N ASP A 90 12.44 -8.65 21.44
CA ASP A 90 12.73 -7.30 21.00
C ASP A 90 12.45 -7.19 19.50
N LYS A 91 11.38 -6.49 19.14
CA LYS A 91 10.84 -6.38 17.76
C LYS A 91 11.83 -5.81 16.72
N SER A 92 13.00 -5.37 17.16
CA SER A 92 14.08 -4.79 16.35
C SER A 92 15.35 -5.63 16.30
N LYS A 93 15.48 -6.69 17.12
CA LYS A 93 16.72 -7.48 17.23
C LYS A 93 16.47 -8.98 17.11
N CYS A 94 17.35 -9.67 16.41
CA CYS A 94 17.33 -11.12 16.32
C CYS A 94 17.72 -11.76 17.66
N ASN A 95 16.93 -12.71 18.14
CA ASN A 95 17.23 -13.44 19.38
C ASN A 95 18.55 -14.23 19.32
N PHE A 96 18.97 -14.70 18.14
CA PHE A 96 20.17 -15.53 17.98
C PHE A 96 21.46 -14.74 17.80
N CYS A 97 21.44 -13.70 16.96
CA CYS A 97 22.65 -12.96 16.58
C CYS A 97 22.65 -11.49 17.02
N GLY A 98 21.61 -11.02 17.72
CA GLY A 98 21.45 -9.63 18.15
C GLY A 98 21.40 -8.61 17.00
N GLY A 99 21.40 -9.10 15.76
CA GLY A 99 21.42 -8.28 14.55
C GLY A 99 20.08 -7.64 14.25
N GLU A 100 20.10 -6.58 13.45
CA GLU A 100 18.89 -5.91 13.00
C GLU A 100 18.03 -6.85 12.14
N VAL A 101 16.72 -6.78 12.39
CA VAL A 101 15.70 -7.47 11.62
C VAL A 101 14.95 -6.49 10.73
N MET A 102 14.63 -6.94 9.53
CA MET A 102 13.84 -6.18 8.55
C MET A 102 12.60 -6.96 8.14
N ASP A 103 11.62 -6.23 7.64
CA ASP A 103 10.40 -6.81 7.07
C ASP A 103 10.74 -7.71 5.86
N ALA A 104 10.20 -8.93 5.83
CA ALA A 104 10.42 -9.88 4.74
C ALA A 104 10.00 -9.32 3.38
N SER A 105 8.93 -8.52 3.35
CA SER A 105 8.47 -7.86 2.12
C SER A 105 9.51 -6.89 1.53
N LYS A 106 10.35 -6.28 2.38
CA LYS A 106 11.38 -5.30 1.98
C LYS A 106 12.76 -5.94 1.76
N TYR A 107 12.93 -7.20 2.13
CA TYR A 107 14.22 -7.89 2.06
C TYR A 107 14.70 -8.08 0.61
N GLY A 108 13.79 -8.33 -0.33
CA GLY A 108 14.13 -8.44 -1.76
C GLY A 108 14.70 -7.14 -2.34
N ASP A 109 14.05 -6.00 -2.05
CA ASP A 109 14.52 -4.68 -2.49
C ASP A 109 15.87 -4.32 -1.85
N TYR A 110 16.08 -4.72 -0.60
CA TYR A 110 17.35 -4.54 0.09
C TYR A 110 18.50 -5.28 -0.58
N ILE A 111 18.32 -6.56 -0.94
CA ILE A 111 19.35 -7.34 -1.66
C ILE A 111 19.68 -6.67 -2.99
N ARG A 112 18.66 -6.29 -3.77
CA ARG A 112 18.83 -5.61 -5.05
C ARG A 112 19.62 -4.31 -4.89
N LYS A 113 19.34 -3.53 -3.84
CA LYS A 113 20.07 -2.29 -3.53
C LYS A 113 21.54 -2.54 -3.19
N ILE A 114 21.84 -3.58 -2.41
CA ILE A 114 23.23 -3.97 -2.12
C ILE A 114 23.96 -4.38 -3.39
N GLU A 115 23.35 -5.20 -4.24
CA GLU A 115 23.95 -5.63 -5.50
C GLU A 115 24.26 -4.44 -6.42
N PHE A 116 23.35 -3.45 -6.48
CA PHE A 116 23.59 -2.20 -7.20
C PHE A 116 24.78 -1.40 -6.62
N LEU A 117 24.88 -1.31 -5.30
CA LEU A 117 26.00 -0.62 -4.63
C LEU A 117 27.33 -1.33 -4.87
N GLU A 118 27.34 -2.66 -4.88
CA GLU A 118 28.53 -3.46 -5.13
C GLU A 118 29.02 -3.31 -6.59
N LYS A 119 28.08 -3.31 -7.55
CA LYS A 119 28.39 -3.01 -8.96
C LYS A 119 28.97 -1.60 -9.14
N ARG A 120 28.48 -0.61 -8.39
CA ARG A 120 29.09 0.74 -8.40
C ARG A 120 30.51 0.77 -7.82
N LYS A 121 30.78 0.01 -6.74
CA LYS A 121 32.13 -0.10 -6.17
C LYS A 121 33.11 -0.83 -7.09
N LYS A 122 32.65 -1.84 -7.83
CA LYS A 122 33.42 -2.57 -8.85
C LYS A 122 33.49 -1.84 -10.20
N GLY A 123 32.85 -0.68 -10.33
CA GLY A 123 32.94 0.17 -11.53
C GLY A 123 34.41 0.50 -11.86
N PRO A 124 34.75 0.67 -13.15
CA PRO A 124 36.13 0.79 -13.57
C PRO A 124 36.83 1.89 -12.78
N LYS A 125 37.95 1.57 -12.11
CA LYS A 125 38.88 2.56 -11.57
C LYS A 125 39.06 3.60 -12.68
N ARG A 126 38.52 4.81 -12.50
CA ARG A 126 38.76 5.91 -13.43
C ARG A 126 40.28 6.02 -13.54
N ARG A 127 40.87 5.57 -14.65
CA ARG A 127 42.26 5.90 -14.96
C ARG A 127 42.29 7.42 -14.92
N SER A 128 43.08 7.98 -14.01
CA SER A 128 43.30 9.42 -14.01
C SER A 128 43.70 9.80 -15.43
N VAL A 129 43.08 10.85 -15.97
CA VAL A 129 43.27 11.33 -17.34
C VAL A 129 44.78 11.51 -17.67
N ARG A 130 45.59 11.75 -16.63
CA ARG A 130 47.04 11.85 -16.67
C ARG A 130 47.77 10.62 -17.23
N ASN A 131 47.30 9.40 -16.95
CA ASN A 131 47.95 8.17 -17.43
C ASN A 131 47.54 7.79 -18.87
N LYS A 132 46.45 8.35 -19.41
CA LYS A 132 46.06 8.12 -20.81
C LYS A 132 47.02 8.86 -21.75
N ARG A 133 47.31 10.14 -21.46
CA ARG A 133 48.23 10.97 -22.26
C ARG A 133 49.68 10.46 -22.32
N LYS A 134 50.16 9.71 -21.31
CA LYS A 134 51.52 9.13 -21.35
C LYS A 134 51.62 7.93 -22.28
N LYS A 135 50.56 7.11 -22.39
CA LYS A 135 50.56 5.95 -23.28
C LYS A 135 50.48 6.36 -24.75
N ASP A 136 49.67 7.39 -25.03
CA ASP A 136 49.51 7.91 -26.40
C ASP A 136 50.75 8.67 -26.90
N LYS A 137 51.62 9.15 -26.01
CA LYS A 137 52.91 9.76 -26.38
C LYS A 137 54.03 8.74 -26.59
N GLY A 138 54.05 7.65 -25.80
CA GLY A 138 55.07 6.61 -25.93
C GLY A 138 54.95 5.77 -27.20
N SER A 139 53.78 5.71 -27.85
CA SER A 139 53.56 4.93 -29.08
C SER A 139 53.87 5.69 -30.37
N VAL A 140 54.19 6.99 -30.30
CA VAL A 140 54.48 7.81 -31.49
C VAL A 140 55.99 7.84 -31.79
N ASP A 141 56.83 7.65 -30.77
CA ASP A 141 58.28 7.78 -30.90
C ASP A 141 59.00 6.47 -31.29
N GLU A 142 58.28 5.35 -31.45
CA GLU A 142 58.85 4.03 -31.76
C GLU A 142 58.79 3.65 -33.25
N ASN A 143 58.33 4.56 -34.12
CA ASN A 143 58.07 4.32 -35.54
C ASN A 143 58.78 5.33 -36.47
N LYS A 144 59.98 5.78 -36.10
CA LYS A 144 60.83 6.64 -36.94
C LYS A 144 62.24 6.09 -37.06
#